data_AF-A0A2P8G148-F1
#
_entry.id   AF-A0A2P8G148-F1
#
_cell.length_a   1.000
_cell.length_b   1.000
_cell.length_c   1.000
_cell.angle_alpha   90.00
_cell.angle_beta   90.00
_cell.angle_gamma   90.00
#
_symmetry.space_group_name_H-M   'P 1'
#
loop_
_entity.id
_entity.type
_entity.pdbx_description
1 polymer ?
#
loop_
_entity_poly.entity_id
_entity_poly.type
_entity_poly.pdbx_seq_one_letter_code
_entity_poly.pdbx_strand_id
1 'polypeptide(L)'
;MTQRLLSASNYMLDAFLLSLFLVFIDAGTSMPLPFIWLSLNALAALLSFAAFLQIPYRSDVLAVLGAGSMSLAFFAGASTITFLLFSLAAIYRLHVHFSAGDEELDSDNRFLIKFILLFVTVLSISLINPNAGKSGILYAIAIIAVSFYVVSRLLHHYIKARNEGALLHQLLLSVLGILGLSAVGGVLVYGIAEDTRYALGALLGRLASILFWPLAVLMDKLVEFLNGLSNEEQKQQTSENMNMTEGNDPPSSDITPAAADFPFELILIAILLFLLFFLVLRLRKVKIDKAEKRKATTIKIERFTAPSSSPFAKEEILYTMVDSDVVRKAFLDFERTAERGDKGRKSHETVREWLKRMGWTATEQFYETYEFARYGNGEIPETKVLPFLEEIKKIKEKYLKLNV
;
A
#
# COMPACT_ATOMS: atom_id res chain seq x y z
N MET A 1 -3.90 -1.49 20.29
CA MET A 1 -2.97 -0.34 20.19
C MET A 1 -2.11 -0.41 18.93
N THR A 2 -1.42 -1.53 18.67
CA THR A 2 -0.58 -1.75 17.47
C THR A 2 -1.32 -1.57 16.14
N GLN A 3 -2.54 -2.12 16.02
CA GLN A 3 -3.36 -1.99 14.82
C GLN A 3 -3.68 -0.53 14.48
N ARG A 4 -4.14 0.26 15.46
CA ARG A 4 -4.51 1.66 15.25
C ARG A 4 -3.34 2.52 14.80
N LEU A 5 -2.13 2.21 15.31
CA LEU A 5 -0.92 2.88 14.86
C LEU A 5 -0.59 2.52 13.41
N LEU A 6 -0.74 1.25 13.03
CA LEU A 6 -0.51 0.80 11.66
C LEU A 6 -1.53 1.44 10.69
N SER A 7 -2.81 1.52 11.06
CA SER A 7 -3.83 2.25 10.29
C SER A 7 -3.48 3.72 10.09
N ALA A 8 -3.06 4.41 11.16
CA ALA A 8 -2.68 5.82 11.09
C ALA A 8 -1.43 6.03 10.22
N SER A 9 -0.47 5.12 10.30
CA SER A 9 0.73 5.11 9.46
C SER A 9 0.39 4.90 8.00
N ASN A 10 -0.36 3.84 7.66
CA ASN A 10 -0.73 3.53 6.28
C ASN A 10 -1.58 4.64 5.66
N TYR A 11 -2.46 5.25 6.47
CA TYR A 11 -3.12 6.49 6.09
C TYR A 11 -2.07 7.56 5.74
N MET A 12 -1.13 7.91 6.61
CA MET A 12 -0.14 8.94 6.28
C MET A 12 0.72 8.60 5.05
N LEU A 13 1.07 7.32 4.84
CA LEU A 13 1.79 6.86 3.65
C LEU A 13 1.04 7.16 2.36
N ASP A 14 -0.28 6.94 2.32
CA ASP A 14 -1.08 7.33 1.15
C ASP A 14 -1.12 8.85 0.94
N ALA A 15 -0.94 9.65 1.99
CA ALA A 15 -0.92 11.11 1.88
C ALA A 15 0.33 11.56 1.13
N PHE A 16 1.46 10.88 1.38
CA PHE A 16 2.71 11.10 0.64
C PHE A 16 2.55 10.82 -0.85
N LEU A 17 1.85 9.75 -1.24
CA LEU A 17 1.60 9.46 -2.66
C LEU A 17 0.87 10.60 -3.35
N LEU A 18 -0.21 11.10 -2.74
CA LEU A 18 -0.98 12.21 -3.30
C LEU A 18 -0.19 13.53 -3.30
N SER A 19 0.67 13.74 -2.30
CA SER A 19 1.48 14.96 -2.19
C SER A 19 2.45 15.14 -3.37
N LEU A 20 2.89 14.05 -4.02
CA LEU A 20 3.76 14.12 -5.20
C LEU A 20 3.08 14.84 -6.38
N PHE A 21 1.77 14.61 -6.59
CA PHE A 21 1.02 15.30 -7.64
C PHE A 21 0.70 16.74 -7.29
N LEU A 22 0.48 17.03 -6.01
CA LEU A 22 0.17 18.38 -5.54
C LEU A 22 1.32 19.37 -5.78
N VAL A 23 2.55 18.90 -6.07
CA VAL A 23 3.68 19.78 -6.41
C VAL A 23 3.40 20.59 -7.68
N PHE A 24 2.65 20.03 -8.63
CA PHE A 24 2.34 20.70 -9.89
C PHE A 24 1.16 21.66 -9.82
N ILE A 25 0.40 21.66 -8.72
CA ILE A 25 -0.75 22.53 -8.56
C ILE A 25 -0.30 23.80 -7.86
N ASP A 26 -0.35 24.93 -8.57
CA ASP A 26 -0.23 26.23 -7.95
C ASP A 26 -1.60 26.70 -7.46
N ALA A 27 -1.73 26.89 -6.15
CA ALA A 27 -2.96 27.33 -5.51
C ALA A 27 -2.89 28.82 -5.08
N GLY A 28 -1.80 29.53 -5.39
CA GLY A 28 -1.58 30.90 -4.92
C GLY A 28 -1.41 31.02 -3.40
N THR A 29 -1.13 29.91 -2.72
CA THR A 29 -0.93 29.88 -1.27
C THR A 29 0.50 30.26 -0.91
N SER A 30 0.68 30.90 0.26
CA SER A 30 2.01 31.31 0.75
C SER A 30 2.94 30.12 1.03
N MET A 31 2.38 28.95 1.35
CA MET A 31 3.11 27.70 1.50
C MET A 31 2.80 26.76 0.33
N PRO A 32 3.76 25.91 -0.10
CA PRO A 32 3.48 24.89 -1.11
C PRO A 32 2.37 23.94 -0.66
N LEU A 33 1.40 23.73 -1.55
CA LEU A 33 0.23 22.89 -1.30
C LEU A 33 0.53 21.48 -0.75
N PRO A 34 1.60 20.77 -1.20
CA PRO A 34 1.95 19.47 -0.64
C PRO A 34 2.21 19.49 0.87
N PHE A 35 2.85 20.56 1.39
CA PHE A 35 3.16 20.64 2.82
C PHE A 35 1.92 20.94 3.64
N ILE A 36 1.05 21.84 3.18
CA ILE A 36 -0.27 22.07 3.80
C ILE A 36 -1.02 20.74 3.88
N TRP A 37 -1.12 20.02 2.76
CA TRP A 37 -1.77 18.71 2.69
C TRP A 37 -1.19 17.70 3.69
N LEU A 38 0.14 17.55 3.73
CA LEU A 38 0.81 16.60 4.62
C LEU A 38 0.61 16.97 6.09
N SER A 39 0.71 18.24 6.45
CA SER A 39 0.48 18.71 7.83
C SER A 39 -0.95 18.45 8.29
N LEU A 40 -1.94 18.71 7.43
CA LEU A 40 -3.34 18.45 7.75
C LEU A 40 -3.64 16.95 7.87
N ASN A 41 -3.06 16.12 7.00
CA ASN A 41 -3.19 14.66 7.09
C ASN A 41 -2.49 14.13 8.35
N ALA A 42 -1.31 14.66 8.72
CA ALA A 42 -0.65 14.28 9.96
C ALA A 42 -1.52 14.60 11.18
N LEU A 43 -2.15 15.78 11.21
CA LEU A 43 -3.11 16.14 12.26
C LEU A 43 -4.31 15.20 12.27
N ALA A 44 -4.90 14.92 11.11
CA ALA A 44 -6.03 14.00 10.98
C ALA A 44 -5.69 12.57 11.46
N ALA A 45 -4.48 12.09 11.15
CA ALA A 45 -3.96 10.81 11.58
C ALA A 45 -3.80 10.74 13.10
N LEU A 46 -3.20 11.78 13.70
CA LEU A 46 -3.00 11.88 15.15
C LEU A 46 -4.33 11.95 15.92
N LEU A 47 -5.26 12.79 15.46
CA LEU A 47 -6.59 12.92 16.06
C LEU A 47 -7.39 11.62 15.96
N SER A 48 -7.38 10.98 14.78
CA SER A 48 -8.07 9.70 14.57
C SER A 48 -7.44 8.58 15.40
N PHE A 49 -6.11 8.51 15.47
CA PHE A 49 -5.41 7.58 16.34
C PHE A 49 -5.81 7.78 17.80
N ALA A 50 -5.76 9.00 18.32
CA ALA A 50 -6.13 9.32 19.70
C ALA A 50 -7.61 8.98 20.00
N ALA A 51 -8.53 9.33 19.10
CA ALA A 51 -9.95 9.05 19.27
C ALA A 51 -10.25 7.54 19.28
N PHE A 52 -9.68 6.78 18.34
CA PHE A 52 -9.93 5.34 18.22
C PHE A 52 -9.08 4.46 19.15
N LEU A 53 -8.25 5.07 20.00
CA LEU A 53 -7.70 4.39 21.18
C LEU A 53 -8.77 4.22 22.27
N GLN A 54 -9.70 5.18 22.39
CA GLN A 54 -10.70 5.21 23.46
C GLN A 54 -12.08 4.75 22.98
N ILE A 55 -12.41 5.03 21.72
CA ILE A 55 -13.76 4.83 21.16
C ILE A 55 -13.70 3.72 20.11
N PRO A 56 -14.68 2.80 20.05
CA PRO A 56 -14.79 1.87 18.94
C PRO A 56 -14.97 2.63 17.62
N TYR A 57 -14.57 2.01 16.52
CA TYR A 57 -14.66 2.61 15.20
C TYR A 57 -16.10 3.02 14.88
N ARG A 58 -16.29 4.30 14.51
CA ARG A 58 -17.55 4.85 14.01
C ARG A 58 -17.29 5.79 12.83
N SER A 59 -18.04 5.64 11.75
CA SER A 59 -17.84 6.39 10.51
C SER A 59 -18.20 7.87 10.63
N ASP A 60 -19.15 8.22 11.49
CA ASP A 60 -19.55 9.60 11.77
C ASP A 60 -18.45 10.40 12.46
N VAL A 61 -17.84 9.84 13.51
CA VAL A 61 -16.70 10.44 14.22
C VAL A 61 -15.53 10.65 13.24
N LEU A 62 -15.26 9.66 12.39
CA LEU A 62 -14.20 9.74 11.39
C LEU A 62 -14.43 10.85 10.37
N ALA A 63 -15.67 11.01 9.90
CA ALA A 63 -16.02 12.08 8.96
C ALA A 63 -15.83 13.46 9.59
N VAL A 64 -16.21 13.63 10.86
CA VAL A 64 -16.02 14.89 11.61
C VAL A 64 -14.53 15.18 11.81
N LEU A 65 -13.71 14.19 12.17
CA LEU A 65 -12.26 14.38 12.34
C LEU A 65 -11.56 14.70 11.01
N GLY A 66 -11.95 14.01 9.94
CA GLY A 66 -11.43 14.25 8.59
C GLY A 66 -11.79 15.64 8.06
N ALA A 67 -13.07 16.00 8.06
CA ALA A 67 -13.50 17.34 7.62
C ALA A 67 -12.99 18.46 8.53
N GLY A 68 -13.04 18.24 9.85
CA GLY A 68 -12.60 19.20 10.86
C GLY A 68 -11.13 19.55 10.72
N SER A 69 -10.26 18.55 10.57
CA SER A 69 -8.82 18.80 10.31
C SER A 69 -8.58 19.51 8.98
N MET A 70 -9.29 19.13 7.91
CA MET A 70 -9.13 19.77 6.59
C MET A 70 -9.68 21.21 6.53
N SER A 71 -10.56 21.60 7.44
CA SER A 71 -11.06 23.00 7.53
C SER A 71 -9.94 24.01 7.77
N LEU A 72 -8.83 23.58 8.37
CA LEU A 72 -7.64 24.40 8.56
C LEU A 72 -6.97 24.82 7.23
N ALA A 73 -7.26 24.14 6.12
CA ALA A 73 -6.80 24.52 4.79
C ALA A 73 -7.31 25.91 4.37
N PHE A 74 -8.52 26.30 4.78
CA PHE A 74 -9.07 27.63 4.47
C PHE A 74 -8.24 28.75 5.08
N PHE A 75 -7.79 28.56 6.32
CA PHE A 75 -6.92 29.53 7.00
C PHE A 75 -5.53 29.61 6.34
N ALA A 76 -5.11 28.56 5.64
CA ALA A 76 -3.89 28.56 4.83
C ALA A 76 -4.08 29.18 3.43
N GLY A 77 -5.25 29.73 3.12
CA GLY A 77 -5.57 30.37 1.84
C GLY A 77 -5.99 29.39 0.74
N ALA A 78 -6.28 28.12 1.07
CA ALA A 78 -6.74 27.18 0.06
C ALA A 78 -8.14 27.55 -0.46
N SER A 79 -8.36 27.34 -1.77
CA SER A 79 -9.68 27.55 -2.37
C SER A 79 -10.74 26.61 -1.79
N THR A 80 -12.01 26.99 -1.89
CA THR A 80 -13.15 26.15 -1.47
C THR A 80 -13.16 24.79 -2.17
N ILE A 81 -12.76 24.74 -3.45
CA ILE A 81 -12.66 23.49 -4.22
C ILE A 81 -11.55 22.61 -3.64
N THR A 82 -10.38 23.17 -3.36
CA THR A 82 -9.25 22.46 -2.74
C THR A 82 -9.63 21.89 -1.38
N PHE A 83 -10.33 22.67 -0.55
CA PHE A 83 -10.85 22.20 0.74
C PHE A 83 -11.80 21.01 0.59
N LEU A 84 -12.75 21.08 -0.35
CA LEU A 84 -13.72 19.98 -0.56
C LEU A 84 -13.01 18.72 -1.03
N LEU A 85 -12.05 18.84 -1.97
CA LEU A 85 -11.25 17.71 -2.44
C LEU A 85 -10.41 17.11 -1.31
N PHE A 86 -9.76 17.95 -0.49
CA PHE A 86 -8.96 17.50 0.64
C PHE A 86 -9.81 16.78 1.69
N SER A 87 -10.97 17.33 2.02
CA SER A 87 -11.93 16.73 2.95
C SER A 87 -12.42 15.38 2.45
N LEU A 88 -12.84 15.29 1.19
CA LEU A 88 -13.32 14.05 0.61
C LEU A 88 -12.22 12.97 0.57
N ALA A 89 -11.01 13.34 0.12
CA ALA A 89 -9.88 12.44 0.07
C ALA A 89 -9.43 11.97 1.46
N ALA A 90 -9.43 12.86 2.45
CA ALA A 90 -9.07 12.54 3.84
C ALA A 90 -10.10 11.60 4.48
N ILE A 91 -11.39 11.91 4.37
CA ILE A 91 -12.47 11.06 4.93
C ILE A 91 -12.44 9.67 4.29
N TYR A 92 -12.33 9.61 2.96
CA TYR A 92 -12.25 8.34 2.26
C TYR A 92 -11.07 7.49 2.73
N ARG A 93 -9.86 8.06 2.76
CA ARG A 93 -8.65 7.33 3.12
C ARG A 93 -8.63 6.94 4.60
N LEU A 94 -9.13 7.80 5.49
CA LEU A 94 -9.32 7.45 6.89
C LEU A 94 -10.28 6.26 7.02
N HIS A 95 -11.40 6.26 6.27
CA HIS A 95 -12.37 5.18 6.30
C HIS A 95 -11.71 3.85 5.93
N VAL A 96 -11.02 3.79 4.78
CA VAL A 96 -10.35 2.58 4.29
C VAL A 96 -9.38 2.00 5.33
N HIS A 97 -8.51 2.82 5.91
CA HIS A 97 -7.47 2.32 6.82
C HIS A 97 -7.96 2.00 8.23
N PHE A 98 -9.00 2.68 8.72
CA PHE A 98 -9.53 2.45 10.06
C PHE A 98 -10.66 1.41 10.11
N SER A 99 -11.30 1.11 8.97
CA SER A 99 -12.27 0.02 8.84
C SER A 99 -11.63 -1.35 8.53
N ALA A 100 -10.43 -1.38 7.96
CA ALA A 100 -9.75 -2.61 7.56
C ALA A 100 -9.30 -3.47 8.76
N GLY A 101 -9.32 -4.79 8.58
CA GLY A 101 -8.87 -5.78 9.56
C GLY A 101 -7.34 -5.94 9.59
N ASP A 102 -6.83 -6.62 10.62
CA ASP A 102 -5.38 -6.78 10.87
C ASP A 102 -4.61 -7.44 9.71
N GLU A 103 -5.17 -8.49 9.10
CA GLU A 103 -4.52 -9.24 8.01
C GLU A 103 -4.43 -8.42 6.72
N GLU A 104 -5.40 -7.55 6.48
CA GLU A 104 -5.45 -6.69 5.29
C GLU A 104 -4.45 -5.53 5.41
N LEU A 105 -4.24 -5.01 6.64
CA LEU A 105 -3.31 -3.91 6.90
C LEU A 105 -1.84 -4.32 6.81
N ASP A 106 -1.51 -5.56 7.20
CA ASP A 106 -0.11 -6.02 7.16
C ASP A 106 0.29 -6.53 5.77
N SER A 107 -0.67 -7.05 4.98
CA SER A 107 -0.43 -7.52 3.62
C SER A 107 -0.24 -6.39 2.59
N ASP A 108 -0.64 -5.14 2.88
CA ASP A 108 -0.38 -3.98 2.00
C ASP A 108 1.06 -3.44 2.13
N ASN A 109 2.06 -4.31 2.07
CA ASN A 109 3.47 -3.94 2.10
C ASN A 109 3.99 -3.38 0.74
N ARG A 110 3.09 -2.96 -0.14
CA ARG A 110 3.41 -2.51 -1.51
C ARG A 110 3.61 -1.00 -1.61
N PHE A 111 3.62 -0.27 -0.49
CA PHE A 111 3.80 1.17 -0.47
C PHE A 111 5.07 1.60 -1.22
N LEU A 112 6.23 1.03 -0.91
CA LEU A 112 7.50 1.44 -1.53
C LEU A 112 7.47 1.29 -3.06
N ILE A 113 6.87 0.21 -3.58
CA ILE A 113 6.75 0.00 -5.03
C ILE A 113 5.83 1.05 -5.64
N LYS A 114 4.65 1.29 -5.03
CA LYS A 114 3.71 2.35 -5.47
C LYS A 114 4.41 3.72 -5.45
N PHE A 115 5.15 4.01 -4.37
CA PHE A 115 5.86 5.26 -4.17
C PHE A 115 6.97 5.47 -5.20
N ILE A 116 7.84 4.48 -5.42
CA ILE A 116 8.94 4.56 -6.40
C ILE A 116 8.38 4.76 -7.80
N LEU A 117 7.37 3.98 -8.21
CA LEU A 117 6.76 4.10 -9.54
C LEU A 117 6.14 5.48 -9.74
N LEU A 118 5.42 5.99 -8.73
CA LEU A 118 4.80 7.30 -8.78
C LEU A 118 5.84 8.42 -8.79
N PHE A 119 6.86 8.31 -7.94
CA PHE A 119 7.94 9.28 -7.84
C PHE A 119 8.72 9.37 -9.14
N VAL A 120 9.09 8.25 -9.78
CA VAL A 120 9.75 8.23 -11.08
C VAL A 120 8.87 8.88 -12.15
N THR A 121 7.57 8.57 -12.16
CA THR A 121 6.62 9.17 -13.13
C THR A 121 6.55 10.69 -12.96
N VAL A 122 6.39 11.15 -11.72
CA VAL A 122 6.33 12.57 -11.37
C VAL A 122 7.65 13.28 -11.65
N LEU A 123 8.78 12.63 -11.36
CA LEU A 123 10.11 13.16 -11.66
C LEU A 123 10.30 13.32 -13.17
N SER A 124 9.89 12.35 -13.98
CA SER A 124 9.93 12.44 -15.44
C SER A 124 9.09 13.60 -15.96
N ILE A 125 7.88 13.81 -15.43
CA ILE A 125 7.04 14.97 -15.77
C ILE A 125 7.74 16.28 -15.40
N SER A 126 8.36 16.33 -14.21
CA SER A 126 9.11 17.50 -13.75
C SER A 126 10.35 17.80 -14.58
N LEU A 127 10.98 16.79 -15.19
CA LEU A 127 12.14 16.98 -16.08
C LEU A 127 11.74 17.53 -17.46
N ILE A 128 10.54 17.20 -17.93
CA ILE A 128 10.00 17.68 -19.21
C ILE A 128 9.46 19.12 -19.09
N ASN A 129 9.03 19.54 -17.89
CA ASN A 129 8.49 20.87 -17.64
C ASN A 129 9.57 21.81 -17.03
N PRO A 130 10.28 22.61 -17.85
CA PRO A 130 11.38 23.47 -17.38
C PRO A 130 10.92 24.58 -16.42
N ASN A 131 9.65 24.98 -16.49
CA ASN A 131 9.07 25.97 -15.57
C ASN A 131 8.84 25.40 -14.16
N ALA A 132 9.07 24.10 -13.96
CA ALA A 132 8.63 23.46 -12.74
C ALA A 132 9.39 23.91 -11.51
N GLY A 133 10.69 24.26 -11.54
CA GLY A 133 11.48 24.84 -10.42
C GLY A 133 11.38 24.16 -9.03
N LYS A 134 10.60 23.09 -8.91
CA LYS A 134 10.04 22.50 -7.69
C LYS A 134 10.59 21.10 -7.47
N SER A 135 11.65 20.73 -8.19
CA SER A 135 12.37 19.47 -7.99
C SER A 135 12.85 19.31 -6.55
N GLY A 136 13.30 20.39 -5.92
CA GLY A 136 13.66 20.41 -4.49
C GLY A 136 12.52 19.97 -3.56
N ILE A 137 11.29 20.40 -3.86
CA ILE A 137 10.09 20.00 -3.09
C ILE A 137 9.81 18.51 -3.27
N LEU A 138 9.93 17.99 -4.50
CA LEU A 138 9.75 16.55 -4.77
C LEU A 138 10.75 15.70 -3.98
N TYR A 139 12.03 16.07 -4.00
CA TYR A 139 13.06 15.35 -3.24
C TYR A 139 12.82 15.45 -1.73
N ALA A 140 12.41 16.62 -1.22
CA ALA A 140 12.06 16.78 0.19
C ALA A 140 10.90 15.84 0.60
N ILE A 141 9.82 15.79 -0.20
CA ILE A 141 8.71 14.87 0.03
C ILE A 141 9.20 13.42 0.02
N ALA A 142 10.06 13.04 -0.92
CA ALA A 142 10.59 11.68 -1.01
C ALA A 142 11.44 11.28 0.21
N ILE A 143 12.33 12.15 0.64
CA ILE A 143 13.15 11.92 1.84
C ILE A 143 12.26 11.76 3.07
N ILE A 144 11.28 12.65 3.26
CA ILE A 144 10.35 12.60 4.38
C ILE A 144 9.49 11.33 4.32
N ALA A 145 8.97 10.96 3.14
CA ALA A 145 8.11 9.79 2.96
C ALA A 145 8.85 8.48 3.27
N VAL A 146 10.08 8.31 2.74
CA VAL A 146 10.91 7.13 3.01
C VAL A 146 11.33 7.07 4.48
N SER A 147 11.72 8.21 5.05
CA SER A 147 12.07 8.29 6.48
C SER A 147 10.88 7.92 7.36
N PHE A 148 9.69 8.46 7.06
CA PHE A 148 8.46 8.15 7.75
C PHE A 148 8.09 6.66 7.63
N TYR A 149 8.22 6.08 6.43
CA TYR A 149 7.97 4.65 6.21
C TYR A 149 8.88 3.77 7.09
N VAL A 150 10.18 4.04 7.09
CA VAL A 150 11.16 3.28 7.88
C VAL A 150 10.88 3.43 9.36
N VAL A 151 10.74 4.66 9.87
CA VAL A 151 10.49 4.93 11.28
C VAL A 151 9.19 4.28 11.73
N SER A 152 8.11 4.42 10.95
CA SER A 152 6.81 3.86 11.31
C SER A 152 6.83 2.33 11.34
N ARG A 153 7.45 1.67 10.36
CA ARG A 153 7.56 0.20 10.35
C ARG A 153 8.43 -0.30 11.49
N LEU A 154 9.56 0.35 11.78
CA LEU A 154 10.40 -0.02 12.93
C LEU A 154 9.67 0.22 14.26
N LEU A 155 8.92 1.32 14.38
CA LEU A 155 8.11 1.59 15.57
C LEU A 155 7.02 0.52 15.76
N HIS A 156 6.35 0.08 14.69
CA HIS A 156 5.39 -1.02 14.75
C HIS A 156 6.03 -2.32 15.24
N HIS A 157 7.18 -2.71 14.67
CA HIS A 157 7.93 -3.89 15.10
C HIS A 157 8.41 -3.77 16.55
N TYR A 158 8.89 -2.59 16.94
CA TYR A 158 9.31 -2.33 18.32
C TYR A 158 8.16 -2.50 19.31
N ILE A 159 6.98 -1.97 19.04
CA ILE A 159 5.83 -2.11 19.95
C ILE A 159 5.43 -3.59 20.09
N LYS A 160 5.53 -4.38 19.00
CA LYS A 160 5.29 -5.82 19.04
C LYS A 160 6.34 -6.57 19.87
N ALA A 161 7.62 -6.28 19.63
CA ALA A 161 8.75 -6.91 20.31
C ALA A 161 8.98 -6.39 21.74
N ARG A 162 8.38 -5.25 22.13
CA ARG A 162 8.49 -4.68 23.49
C ARG A 162 7.97 -5.66 24.55
N ASN A 163 6.93 -6.42 24.22
CA ASN A 163 6.40 -7.45 25.12
C ASN A 163 7.38 -8.64 25.30
N GLU A 164 8.35 -8.78 24.40
CA GLU A 164 9.40 -9.80 24.41
C GLU A 164 10.72 -9.25 24.97
N GLY A 165 10.73 -8.02 25.50
CA GLY A 165 11.89 -7.40 26.15
C GLY A 165 12.75 -6.49 25.26
N ALA A 166 12.28 -6.10 24.06
CA ALA A 166 13.00 -5.16 23.21
C ALA A 166 13.19 -3.78 23.87
N LEU A 167 14.42 -3.26 23.84
CA LEU A 167 14.79 -1.99 24.45
C LEU A 167 14.64 -0.83 23.45
N LEU A 168 14.27 0.36 23.95
CA LEU A 168 14.08 1.56 23.11
C LEU A 168 15.38 1.96 22.38
N HIS A 169 16.55 1.78 23.00
CA HIS A 169 17.84 2.03 22.35
C HIS A 169 18.04 1.18 21.10
N GLN A 170 17.52 -0.05 21.05
CA GLN A 170 17.62 -0.91 19.85
C GLN A 170 16.84 -0.30 18.68
N LEU A 171 15.63 0.22 18.94
CA LEU A 171 14.85 0.96 17.93
C LEU A 171 15.63 2.18 17.42
N LEU A 172 16.14 3.02 18.33
CA LEU A 172 16.90 4.21 17.95
C LEU A 172 18.14 3.86 17.14
N LEU A 173 18.89 2.84 17.55
CA LEU A 173 20.08 2.37 16.84
C LEU A 173 19.73 1.83 15.45
N SER A 174 18.62 1.10 15.30
CA SER A 174 18.15 0.61 14.00
C SER A 174 17.71 1.76 13.08
N VAL A 175 16.96 2.73 13.60
CA VAL A 175 16.55 3.92 12.83
C VAL A 175 17.77 4.72 12.39
N LEU A 176 18.68 5.02 13.32
CA LEU A 176 19.90 5.78 13.05
C LEU A 176 20.82 5.02 12.09
N GLY A 177 20.93 3.69 12.24
CA GLY A 177 21.73 2.85 11.36
C GLY A 177 21.20 2.84 9.92
N ILE A 178 19.90 2.63 9.73
CA ILE A 178 19.29 2.57 8.39
C ILE A 178 19.28 3.95 7.73
N LEU A 179 18.80 4.99 8.41
CA LEU A 179 18.75 6.34 7.86
C LEU A 179 20.13 6.96 7.72
N GLY A 180 21.03 6.72 8.68
CA GLY A 180 22.40 7.19 8.64
C GLY A 180 23.19 6.57 7.48
N LEU A 181 23.10 5.25 7.29
CA LEU A 181 23.73 4.58 6.16
C LEU A 181 23.15 5.07 4.82
N SER A 182 21.83 5.29 4.76
CA SER A 182 21.17 5.86 3.57
C SER A 182 21.64 7.29 3.28
N ALA A 183 21.80 8.13 4.30
CA ALA A 183 22.29 9.50 4.17
C ALA A 183 23.75 9.54 3.71
N VAL A 184 24.62 8.69 4.28
CA VAL A 184 26.01 8.54 3.82
C VAL A 184 26.05 8.09 2.36
N GLY A 185 25.25 7.09 1.99
CA GLY A 185 25.10 6.66 0.60
C GLY A 185 24.64 7.81 -0.31
N GLY A 186 23.67 8.62 0.14
CA GLY A 186 23.19 9.79 -0.57
C GLY A 186 24.27 10.86 -0.79
N VAL A 187 25.09 11.14 0.23
CA VAL A 187 26.20 12.10 0.12
C VAL A 187 27.29 11.58 -0.82
N LEU A 188 27.64 10.29 -0.71
CA LEU A 188 28.60 9.66 -1.62
C LEU A 188 28.10 9.70 -3.07
N VAL A 189 26.83 9.33 -3.28
CA VAL A 189 26.20 9.42 -4.60
C VAL A 189 26.21 10.86 -5.07
N TYR A 190 25.79 11.84 -4.26
CA TYR A 190 25.78 13.25 -4.65
C TYR A 190 27.18 13.76 -5.03
N GLY A 191 28.20 13.44 -4.24
CA GLY A 191 29.58 13.85 -4.51
C GLY A 191 30.18 13.23 -5.77
N ILE A 192 29.81 11.98 -6.09
CA ILE A 192 30.27 11.28 -7.31
C ILE A 192 29.33 11.56 -8.50
N ALA A 193 28.10 11.98 -8.25
CA ALA A 193 27.05 12.11 -9.24
C ALA A 193 27.31 13.25 -10.21
N GLU A 194 28.00 14.31 -9.82
CA GLU A 194 28.30 15.38 -10.77
C GLU A 194 29.23 14.89 -11.88
N ASP A 195 30.35 14.27 -11.51
CA ASP A 195 31.30 13.65 -12.43
C ASP A 195 30.65 12.51 -13.21
N THR A 196 29.87 11.66 -12.54
CA THR A 196 29.18 10.54 -13.19
C THR A 196 28.10 11.02 -14.13
N ARG A 197 27.30 12.03 -13.77
CA ARG A 197 26.27 12.60 -14.63
C ARG A 197 26.89 13.28 -15.84
N TYR A 198 28.01 13.99 -15.66
CA TYR A 198 28.75 14.57 -16.76
C TYR A 198 29.32 13.48 -17.69
N ALA A 199 29.97 12.46 -17.14
CA ALA A 199 30.54 11.35 -17.90
C ALA A 199 29.46 10.54 -18.64
N LEU A 200 28.36 10.20 -17.96
CA LEU A 200 27.23 9.46 -18.51
C LEU A 200 26.48 10.31 -19.55
N GLY A 201 26.31 11.61 -19.28
CA GLY A 201 25.73 12.57 -20.22
C GLY A 201 26.57 12.73 -21.48
N ALA A 202 27.90 12.79 -21.34
CA ALA A 202 28.82 12.83 -22.47
C ALA A 202 28.78 11.52 -23.26
N LEU A 203 28.74 10.36 -22.59
CA LEU A 203 28.67 9.05 -23.23
C LEU A 203 27.34 8.82 -23.95
N LEU A 204 26.22 9.09 -23.29
CA LEU A 204 24.89 9.01 -23.88
C LEU A 204 24.69 10.05 -24.98
N GLY A 205 25.22 11.26 -24.82
CA GLY A 205 25.21 12.30 -25.85
C GLY A 205 25.97 11.87 -27.09
N ARG A 206 27.14 11.24 -26.94
CA ARG A 206 27.88 10.65 -28.07
C ARG A 206 27.11 9.51 -28.72
N LEU A 207 26.53 8.60 -27.94
CA LEU A 207 25.68 7.52 -28.46
C LEU A 207 24.47 8.05 -29.22
N ALA A 208 23.77 9.03 -28.64
CA ALA A 208 22.63 9.70 -29.27
C ALA A 208 23.06 10.43 -30.55
N SER A 209 24.20 11.11 -30.57
CA SER A 209 24.70 11.77 -31.79
C SER A 209 24.95 10.77 -32.91
N ILE A 210 25.47 9.57 -32.60
CA ILE A 210 25.68 8.51 -33.59
C ILE A 210 24.33 7.96 -34.06
N LEU A 211 23.40 7.72 -33.13
CA LEU A 211 22.08 7.16 -33.41
C LEU A 211 21.22 8.11 -34.26
N PHE A 212 21.27 9.42 -33.97
CA PHE A 212 20.48 10.45 -34.65
C PHE A 212 21.23 11.13 -35.80
N TRP A 213 22.49 10.81 -36.06
CA TRP A 213 23.22 11.36 -37.21
C TRP A 213 22.51 11.16 -38.56
N PRO A 214 21.93 9.97 -38.87
CA PRO A 214 21.16 9.80 -40.11
C PRO A 214 19.91 10.68 -40.16
N LEU A 215 19.28 10.93 -39.00
CA LEU A 215 18.12 11.78 -38.90
C LEU A 215 18.49 13.25 -39.12
N ALA A 216 19.65 13.71 -38.63
CA ALA A 216 20.15 15.05 -38.90
C ALA A 216 20.34 15.29 -40.41
N VAL A 217 20.97 14.34 -41.12
CA VAL A 217 21.14 14.41 -42.59
C VAL A 217 19.77 14.46 -43.30
N LEU A 218 18.78 13.72 -42.81
CA LEU A 218 17.42 13.75 -43.37
C LEU A 218 16.75 15.11 -43.14
N MET A 219 16.91 15.69 -41.95
CA MET A 219 16.37 17.01 -41.61
C MET A 219 17.01 18.12 -42.44
N ASP A 220 18.32 18.08 -42.67
CA ASP A 220 19.00 19.06 -43.54
C ASP A 220 18.44 19.05 -44.95
N LYS A 221 18.23 17.86 -45.54
CA LYS A 221 17.59 17.72 -46.86
C LYS A 221 16.15 18.20 -46.87
N LEU A 222 15.41 17.95 -45.79
CA LEU A 222 14.04 18.42 -45.65
C LEU A 222 13.99 19.96 -45.61
N VAL A 223 14.88 20.58 -44.85
CA VAL A 223 15.01 22.04 -44.77
C VAL A 223 15.43 22.63 -46.11
N GLU A 224 16.39 22.02 -46.81
CA GLU A 224 16.82 22.44 -48.15
C GLU A 224 15.66 22.35 -49.16
N PHE A 225 14.89 21.27 -49.13
CA PHE A 225 13.70 21.09 -49.96
C PHE A 225 12.62 22.15 -49.66
N LEU A 226 12.32 22.40 -48.39
CA LEU A 226 11.37 23.43 -47.97
C LEU A 226 11.84 24.85 -48.36
N ASN A 227 13.13 25.12 -48.22
CA ASN A 227 13.76 26.38 -48.60
C ASN A 227 13.85 26.59 -50.11
N GLY A 228 13.83 25.51 -50.90
CA GLY A 228 13.71 25.55 -52.35
C GLY A 228 12.27 25.75 -52.85
N LEU A 229 11.27 25.46 -52.02
CA LEU A 229 9.85 25.71 -52.30
C LEU A 229 9.39 27.13 -51.89
N SER A 230 10.13 27.79 -51.01
CA SER A 230 9.85 29.17 -50.60
C SER A 230 10.43 30.15 -51.63
N ASN A 231 9.57 30.92 -52.30
CA ASN A 231 9.94 31.91 -53.33
C ASN A 231 11.01 32.88 -52.81
N GLU A 232 11.96 33.24 -53.67
CA GLU A 232 13.11 34.11 -53.38
C GLU A 232 12.73 35.48 -52.78
N GLU A 233 11.53 35.99 -53.07
CA GLU A 233 10.98 37.22 -52.49
C GLU A 233 10.68 37.11 -50.97
N GLN A 234 10.32 35.94 -50.47
CA GLN A 234 9.97 35.75 -49.05
C GLN A 234 11.23 35.54 -48.17
N LYS A 235 12.33 35.08 -48.77
CA LYS A 235 13.66 34.99 -48.15
C LYS A 235 14.30 36.37 -47.93
N GLN A 236 14.10 37.33 -48.83
CA GLN A 236 14.61 38.70 -48.64
C GLN A 236 13.86 39.44 -47.53
N GLN A 237 12.54 39.33 -47.44
CA GLN A 237 11.76 39.95 -46.36
C GLN A 237 12.05 39.36 -44.97
N THR A 238 12.38 38.07 -44.89
CA THR A 238 12.70 37.42 -43.60
C THR A 238 14.14 37.74 -43.14
N SER A 239 15.08 37.89 -44.07
CA SER A 239 16.47 38.30 -43.76
C SER A 239 16.61 39.79 -43.45
N GLU A 240 15.83 40.67 -44.08
CA GLU A 240 15.81 42.10 -43.72
C GLU A 240 15.21 42.34 -42.32
N ASN A 241 14.23 41.53 -41.90
CA ASN A 241 13.67 41.61 -40.55
C ASN A 241 14.58 41.04 -39.46
N MET A 242 15.52 40.14 -39.79
CA MET A 242 16.50 39.62 -38.81
C MET A 242 17.71 40.53 -38.61
N ASN A 243 18.06 41.39 -39.58
CA ASN A 243 19.21 42.31 -39.46
C ASN A 243 18.89 43.66 -38.79
N MET A 244 17.63 43.92 -38.40
CA MET A 244 17.27 45.17 -37.70
C MET A 244 17.32 45.11 -36.17
N THR A 245 17.85 44.04 -35.56
CA THR A 245 17.98 43.92 -34.10
C THR A 245 19.41 43.65 -33.64
N GLU A 246 20.38 44.36 -34.21
CA GLU A 246 21.76 44.39 -33.72
C GLU A 246 22.08 45.81 -33.23
N GLY A 247 21.44 46.17 -32.12
CA GLY A 247 21.61 47.44 -31.42
C GLY A 247 21.83 47.18 -29.93
N ASN A 248 23.09 47.29 -29.52
CA ASN A 248 23.62 47.41 -28.16
C ASN A 248 22.61 47.50 -27.00
N ASP A 249 22.36 46.37 -26.35
CA ASP A 249 22.14 46.23 -24.91
C ASP A 249 22.32 44.75 -24.56
N PRO A 250 22.92 44.35 -23.42
CA PRO A 250 22.97 42.94 -23.04
C PRO A 250 21.57 42.50 -22.55
N PRO A 251 20.83 41.66 -23.27
CA PRO A 251 19.60 41.10 -22.73
C PRO A 251 20.01 39.85 -21.97
N SER A 252 20.29 39.99 -20.68
CA SER A 252 20.04 38.90 -19.74
C SER A 252 18.53 38.78 -19.54
N SER A 253 17.86 38.27 -20.57
CA SER A 253 16.49 37.81 -20.48
C SER A 253 16.44 36.52 -21.25
N ASP A 254 16.26 35.45 -20.51
CA ASP A 254 15.93 34.12 -20.98
C ASP A 254 15.11 34.19 -22.27
N ILE A 255 15.74 33.92 -23.40
CA ILE A 255 15.03 33.50 -24.60
C ILE A 255 14.66 32.05 -24.31
N THR A 256 13.69 31.85 -23.44
CA THR A 256 12.82 30.71 -23.53
C THR A 256 12.15 30.84 -24.90
N PRO A 257 12.38 29.92 -25.86
CA PRO A 257 11.54 29.88 -27.04
C PRO A 257 10.11 29.87 -26.53
N ALA A 258 9.23 30.66 -27.15
CA ALA A 258 7.80 30.57 -26.95
C ALA A 258 7.37 29.14 -27.32
N ALA A 259 7.58 28.22 -26.39
CA ALA A 259 6.98 26.92 -26.37
C ALA A 259 5.51 27.25 -26.48
N ALA A 260 4.89 26.78 -27.57
CA ALA A 260 3.46 26.90 -27.78
C ALA A 260 2.77 26.74 -26.42
N ASP A 261 1.89 27.69 -26.06
CA ASP A 261 0.97 27.61 -24.93
C ASP A 261 0.05 26.40 -25.13
N PHE A 262 0.66 25.22 -25.07
CA PHE A 262 0.01 23.95 -25.06
C PHE A 262 -0.53 23.89 -23.64
N PRO A 263 -1.84 23.78 -23.44
CA PRO A 263 -2.46 23.84 -22.12
C PRO A 263 -2.15 22.53 -21.38
N PHE A 264 -0.89 22.35 -21.01
CA PHE A 264 -0.37 21.22 -20.27
C PHE A 264 -1.09 21.12 -18.93
N GLU A 265 -1.55 22.25 -18.41
CA GLU A 265 -2.46 22.38 -17.26
C GLU A 265 -3.78 21.64 -17.50
N LEU A 266 -4.43 21.78 -18.66
CA LEU A 266 -5.65 21.05 -18.99
C LEU A 266 -5.40 19.55 -19.14
N ILE A 267 -4.26 19.16 -19.71
CA ILE A 267 -3.87 17.74 -19.83
C ILE A 267 -3.55 17.15 -18.46
N LEU A 268 -2.85 17.89 -17.59
CA LEU A 268 -2.60 17.49 -16.20
C LEU A 268 -3.89 17.41 -15.40
N ILE A 269 -4.81 18.35 -15.56
CA ILE A 269 -6.13 18.32 -14.95
C ILE A 269 -6.91 17.11 -15.47
N ALA A 270 -6.87 16.81 -16.77
CA ALA A 270 -7.53 15.64 -17.35
C ALA A 270 -6.93 14.32 -16.83
N ILE A 271 -5.60 14.23 -16.71
CA ILE A 271 -4.92 13.07 -16.13
C ILE A 271 -5.26 12.95 -14.64
N LEU A 272 -5.27 14.05 -13.89
CA LEU A 272 -5.63 14.07 -12.48
C LEU A 272 -7.09 13.66 -12.27
N LEU A 273 -8.01 14.18 -13.09
CA LEU A 273 -9.42 13.79 -13.09
C LEU A 273 -9.61 12.34 -13.50
N PHE A 274 -8.83 11.84 -14.46
CA PHE A 274 -8.83 10.42 -14.84
C PHE A 274 -8.32 9.53 -13.70
N LEU A 275 -7.26 9.95 -13.00
CA LEU A 275 -6.70 9.24 -11.85
C LEU A 275 -7.66 9.26 -10.65
N LEU A 276 -8.33 10.40 -10.43
CA LEU A 276 -9.41 10.56 -9.44
C LEU A 276 -10.63 9.69 -9.81
N PHE A 277 -11.03 9.68 -11.08
CA PHE A 277 -12.11 8.85 -11.60
C PHE A 277 -11.79 7.36 -11.45
N PHE A 278 -10.56 6.96 -11.79
CA PHE A 278 -10.09 5.59 -11.59
C PHE A 278 -10.05 5.21 -10.11
N LEU A 279 -9.63 6.13 -9.23
CA LEU A 279 -9.68 5.97 -7.79
C LEU A 279 -11.13 5.75 -7.32
N VAL A 280 -12.09 6.56 -7.80
CA VAL A 280 -13.54 6.45 -7.52
C VAL A 280 -14.15 5.14 -8.06
N LEU A 281 -13.70 4.66 -9.22
CA LEU A 281 -14.12 3.37 -9.74
C LEU A 281 -13.58 2.20 -8.92
N ARG A 282 -12.33 2.30 -8.44
CA ARG A 282 -11.73 1.28 -7.57
C ARG A 282 -12.42 1.26 -6.20
N LEU A 283 -12.75 2.44 -5.69
CA LEU A 283 -13.60 2.72 -4.55
C LEU A 283 -14.95 1.99 -4.58
N ARG A 284 -15.61 2.03 -5.74
CA ARG A 284 -16.91 1.37 -5.94
C ARG A 284 -16.80 -0.16 -6.04
N LYS A 285 -15.60 -0.67 -6.34
CA LYS A 285 -15.29 -2.10 -6.35
C LYS A 285 -14.85 -2.64 -4.99
N VAL A 286 -14.48 -1.78 -4.04
CA VAL A 286 -14.41 -2.13 -2.61
C VAL A 286 -15.85 -2.20 -2.08
N LYS A 287 -16.62 -3.13 -2.63
CA LYS A 287 -17.86 -3.57 -1.99
C LYS A 287 -17.44 -4.30 -0.73
N ILE A 288 -17.95 -3.78 0.37
CA ILE A 288 -18.19 -4.43 1.66
C ILE A 288 -18.30 -5.95 1.49
N ASP A 289 -17.18 -6.66 1.56
CA ASP A 289 -17.18 -8.05 1.99
C ASP A 289 -17.48 -7.99 3.49
N LYS A 290 -18.80 -7.92 3.75
CA LYS A 290 -19.52 -8.35 4.93
C LYS A 290 -18.66 -8.36 6.21
N ALA A 291 -18.76 -7.41 7.13
CA ALA A 291 -19.95 -7.15 7.95
C ALA A 291 -20.84 -8.38 8.31
N GLU A 292 -20.38 -9.62 8.10
CA GLU A 292 -20.98 -10.82 8.70
C GLU A 292 -20.09 -11.33 9.83
N LYS A 293 -20.60 -11.11 11.05
CA LYS A 293 -20.36 -11.90 12.27
C LYS A 293 -18.94 -11.90 12.85
N ARG A 294 -18.50 -10.75 13.36
CA ARG A 294 -17.82 -10.75 14.67
C ARG A 294 -18.85 -10.42 15.75
N LYS A 295 -19.67 -11.42 16.13
CA LYS A 295 -20.30 -11.38 17.45
C LYS A 295 -19.15 -11.40 18.46
N ALA A 296 -19.16 -10.41 19.34
CA ALA A 296 -18.23 -10.33 20.44
C ALA A 296 -18.22 -11.66 21.20
N THR A 297 -17.13 -12.42 21.10
CA THR A 297 -16.83 -13.50 22.02
C THR A 297 -16.44 -12.85 23.34
N THR A 298 -17.44 -12.39 24.10
CA THR A 298 -17.32 -12.30 25.55
C THR A 298 -17.10 -13.73 26.01
N ILE A 299 -15.84 -14.10 26.23
CA ILE A 299 -15.49 -15.35 26.91
C ILE A 299 -16.02 -15.20 28.34
N LYS A 300 -17.27 -15.61 28.55
CA LYS A 300 -17.81 -15.89 29.86
C LYS A 300 -17.12 -17.19 30.31
N ILE A 301 -16.12 -17.05 31.18
CA ILE A 301 -15.55 -18.19 31.89
C ILE A 301 -16.61 -18.65 32.89
N GLU A 302 -17.53 -19.51 32.46
CA GLU A 302 -18.40 -20.25 33.37
C GLU A 302 -17.61 -21.44 33.90
N ARG A 303 -17.29 -21.36 35.20
CA ARG A 303 -16.73 -22.48 35.97
C ARG A 303 -17.74 -23.62 35.95
N PHE A 304 -17.30 -24.80 35.50
CA PHE A 304 -18.06 -26.03 35.57
C PHE A 304 -18.43 -26.36 37.01
N THR A 305 -19.74 -26.46 37.29
CA THR A 305 -20.30 -27.22 38.41
C THR A 305 -21.18 -28.33 37.83
N ALA A 306 -21.08 -29.52 38.44
CA ALA A 306 -21.65 -30.79 38.00
C ALA A 306 -23.20 -30.81 37.91
N PRO A 307 -23.81 -31.80 37.23
CA PRO A 307 -25.11 -31.66 36.58
C PRO A 307 -26.30 -31.99 37.50
N SER A 308 -27.39 -31.24 37.36
CA SER A 308 -28.72 -31.60 37.86
C SER A 308 -29.64 -31.92 36.68
N SER A 309 -30.29 -33.06 36.77
CA SER A 309 -31.24 -33.64 35.81
C SER A 309 -32.60 -32.92 35.82
N SER A 310 -33.18 -32.67 34.64
CA SER A 310 -34.63 -32.55 34.38
C SER A 310 -34.92 -32.44 32.87
N PRO A 311 -36.07 -32.91 32.34
CA PRO A 311 -36.18 -33.43 30.99
C PRO A 311 -36.84 -32.50 29.95
N PHE A 312 -36.45 -32.74 28.69
CA PHE A 312 -37.18 -32.53 27.43
C PHE A 312 -37.88 -31.18 27.17
N ALA A 313 -37.18 -30.33 26.42
CA ALA A 313 -37.78 -29.38 25.49
C ALA A 313 -37.17 -29.61 24.09
N LYS A 314 -38.02 -29.78 23.08
CA LYS A 314 -37.65 -30.03 21.67
C LYS A 314 -36.68 -28.95 21.16
N GLU A 315 -35.50 -29.39 20.75
CA GLU A 315 -34.46 -28.58 20.11
C GLU A 315 -34.90 -28.11 18.70
N GLU A 316 -34.90 -26.79 18.49
CA GLU A 316 -34.55 -26.24 17.20
C GLU A 316 -33.04 -26.40 17.02
N ILE A 317 -32.63 -27.25 16.08
CA ILE A 317 -31.22 -27.54 15.79
C ILE A 317 -30.61 -26.30 15.14
N LEU A 318 -30.06 -25.42 15.96
CA LEU A 318 -29.11 -24.40 15.55
C LEU A 318 -27.80 -25.12 15.20
N TYR A 319 -27.49 -25.19 13.90
CA TYR A 319 -26.24 -25.73 13.41
C TYR A 319 -25.08 -24.86 13.90
N THR A 320 -24.40 -25.28 14.97
CA THR A 320 -23.13 -24.69 15.36
C THR A 320 -22.09 -25.05 14.29
N MET A 321 -21.40 -24.04 13.79
CA MET A 321 -20.29 -24.22 12.87
C MET A 321 -19.00 -24.31 13.68
N VAL A 322 -18.13 -25.26 13.34
CA VAL A 322 -16.85 -25.52 14.01
C VAL A 322 -15.71 -25.17 13.06
N ASP A 323 -14.72 -24.44 13.56
CA ASP A 323 -13.53 -24.09 12.79
C ASP A 323 -12.76 -25.36 12.33
N SER A 324 -12.42 -25.41 11.04
CA SER A 324 -11.59 -26.46 10.44
C SER A 324 -10.25 -26.69 11.16
N ASP A 325 -9.72 -25.67 11.83
CA ASP A 325 -8.48 -25.77 12.61
C ASP A 325 -8.59 -26.74 13.78
N VAL A 326 -9.78 -26.88 14.38
CA VAL A 326 -10.05 -27.82 15.47
C VAL A 326 -9.94 -29.26 14.96
N VAL A 327 -10.52 -29.54 13.80
CA VAL A 327 -10.47 -30.85 13.14
C VAL A 327 -9.02 -31.19 12.76
N ARG A 328 -8.27 -30.21 12.23
CA ARG A 328 -6.86 -30.39 11.86
C ARG A 328 -6.00 -30.73 13.07
N LYS A 329 -6.18 -30.02 14.19
CA LYS A 329 -5.47 -30.30 15.45
C LYS A 329 -5.78 -31.68 16.00
N ALA A 330 -7.06 -32.09 15.99
CA ALA A 330 -7.47 -33.41 16.45
C ALA A 330 -6.85 -34.54 15.61
N PHE A 331 -6.80 -34.36 14.28
CA PHE A 331 -6.18 -35.33 13.39
C PHE A 331 -4.64 -35.39 13.55
N LEU A 332 -3.97 -34.25 13.71
CA LEU A 332 -2.52 -34.22 13.96
C LEU A 332 -2.16 -34.93 15.27
N ASP A 333 -2.97 -34.77 16.32
CA ASP A 333 -2.78 -35.50 17.58
C ASP A 333 -2.99 -37.02 17.41
N PHE A 334 -3.95 -37.42 16.57
CA PHE A 334 -4.13 -38.81 16.19
C PHE A 334 -2.91 -39.39 15.46
N GLU A 335 -2.37 -38.68 14.47
CA GLU A 335 -1.19 -39.10 13.72
C GLU A 335 0.04 -39.25 14.65
N ARG A 336 0.27 -38.29 15.55
CA ARG A 336 1.34 -38.36 16.56
C ARG A 336 1.16 -39.52 17.53
N THR A 337 -0.07 -39.79 17.96
CA THR A 337 -0.36 -40.92 18.86
C THR A 337 -0.06 -42.24 18.16
N ALA A 338 -0.43 -42.37 16.89
CA ALA A 338 -0.13 -43.56 16.09
C ALA A 338 1.38 -43.73 15.84
N GLU A 339 2.09 -42.63 15.60
CA GLU A 339 3.55 -42.63 15.42
C GLU A 339 4.28 -43.13 16.67
N ARG A 340 3.87 -42.70 17.87
CA ARG A 340 4.42 -43.21 19.14
C ARG A 340 4.22 -44.72 19.32
N GLY A 341 3.19 -45.29 18.69
CA GLY A 341 2.91 -46.72 18.70
C GLY A 341 3.52 -47.50 17.55
N ASP A 342 4.46 -46.92 16.78
CA ASP A 342 5.05 -47.48 15.54
C ASP A 342 4.01 -47.81 14.45
N LYS A 343 2.88 -47.09 14.48
CA LYS A 343 1.76 -47.21 13.55
C LYS A 343 1.52 -45.92 12.76
N GLY A 344 2.54 -45.06 12.71
CA GLY A 344 2.48 -43.76 12.06
C GLY A 344 2.24 -43.84 10.55
N ARG A 345 1.84 -42.70 9.98
CA ARG A 345 1.65 -42.53 8.54
C ARG A 345 2.98 -42.28 7.85
N LYS A 346 3.27 -42.97 6.75
CA LYS A 346 4.44 -42.71 5.89
C LYS A 346 4.24 -41.42 5.08
N SER A 347 5.33 -40.77 4.69
CA SER A 347 5.27 -39.49 3.95
C SER A 347 4.59 -39.59 2.58
N HIS A 348 4.70 -40.75 1.91
CA HIS A 348 4.19 -41.00 0.56
C HIS A 348 2.80 -41.63 0.52
N GLU A 349 2.17 -41.93 1.67
CA GLU A 349 0.85 -42.57 1.70
C GLU A 349 -0.25 -41.57 2.06
N THR A 350 -1.41 -41.75 1.42
CA THR A 350 -2.65 -41.03 1.74
C THR A 350 -3.26 -41.56 3.04
N VAL A 351 -4.18 -40.81 3.64
CA VAL A 351 -4.89 -41.25 4.86
C VAL A 351 -5.68 -42.53 4.61
N ARG A 352 -6.30 -42.68 3.43
CA ARG A 352 -7.03 -43.90 3.06
C ARG A 352 -6.10 -45.10 2.92
N GLU A 353 -4.96 -44.93 2.27
CA GLU A 353 -3.95 -46.00 2.14
C GLU A 353 -3.36 -46.39 3.50
N TRP A 354 -3.10 -45.41 4.35
CA TRP A 354 -2.61 -45.63 5.71
C TRP A 354 -3.57 -46.44 6.57
N LEU A 355 -4.84 -46.01 6.65
CA LEU A 355 -5.87 -46.73 7.43
C LEU A 355 -6.06 -48.15 6.87
N LYS A 356 -6.06 -48.31 5.54
CA LYS A 356 -6.15 -49.61 4.88
C LYS A 356 -4.96 -50.52 5.21
N ARG A 357 -3.72 -49.99 5.17
CA ARG A 357 -2.49 -50.72 5.55
C ARG A 357 -2.53 -51.19 7.01
N MET A 358 -3.08 -50.37 7.90
CA MET A 358 -3.23 -50.69 9.31
C MET A 358 -4.43 -51.60 9.63
N GLY A 359 -5.27 -51.91 8.64
CA GLY A 359 -6.51 -52.65 8.84
C GLY A 359 -7.55 -51.88 9.68
N TRP A 360 -7.48 -50.55 9.71
CA TRP A 360 -8.42 -49.70 10.43
C TRP A 360 -9.59 -49.35 9.53
N THR A 361 -10.81 -49.56 10.04
CA THR A 361 -12.05 -49.22 9.35
C THR A 361 -12.51 -47.83 9.75
N ALA A 362 -12.64 -46.93 8.78
CA ALA A 362 -13.27 -45.61 8.92
C ALA A 362 -14.36 -45.44 7.85
N THR A 363 -15.35 -44.59 8.13
CA THR A 363 -16.45 -44.33 7.20
C THR A 363 -16.03 -43.41 6.05
N GLU A 364 -16.82 -43.36 4.98
CA GLU A 364 -16.58 -42.40 3.88
C GLU A 364 -16.67 -40.94 4.36
N GLN A 365 -17.61 -40.67 5.28
CA GLN A 365 -17.78 -39.35 5.89
C GLN A 365 -16.52 -38.89 6.66
N PHE A 366 -15.74 -39.82 7.22
CA PHE A 366 -14.47 -39.51 7.86
C PHE A 366 -13.45 -38.95 6.86
N TYR A 367 -13.32 -39.59 5.69
CA TYR A 367 -12.38 -39.14 4.65
C TYR A 367 -12.79 -37.79 4.07
N GLU A 368 -14.09 -37.58 3.80
CA GLU A 368 -14.61 -36.31 3.31
C GLU A 368 -14.34 -35.15 4.29
N THR A 369 -14.56 -35.38 5.58
CA THR A 369 -14.35 -34.37 6.63
C THR A 369 -12.86 -34.02 6.77
N TYR A 370 -11.98 -35.01 6.64
CA TYR A 370 -10.54 -34.79 6.65
C TYR A 370 -10.05 -34.00 5.42
N GLU A 371 -10.48 -34.40 4.23
CA GLU A 371 -10.10 -33.72 2.98
C GLU A 371 -10.59 -32.27 2.98
N PHE A 372 -11.81 -32.02 3.47
CA PHE A 372 -12.34 -30.67 3.65
C PHE A 372 -11.52 -29.86 4.65
N ALA A 373 -11.13 -30.42 5.80
CA ALA A 373 -10.29 -29.71 6.78
C ALA A 373 -8.85 -29.46 6.28
N ARG A 374 -8.36 -30.25 5.31
CA ARG A 374 -7.00 -30.14 4.78
C ARG A 374 -6.89 -29.22 3.57
N TYR A 375 -7.85 -29.27 2.66
CA TYR A 375 -7.82 -28.53 1.39
C TYR A 375 -8.89 -27.44 1.32
N GLY A 376 -9.92 -27.50 2.16
CA GLY A 376 -10.93 -26.46 2.29
C GLY A 376 -10.52 -25.40 3.30
N ASN A 377 -10.94 -24.16 3.02
CA ASN A 377 -10.90 -23.05 3.96
C ASN A 377 -12.34 -22.77 4.40
N GLY A 378 -12.64 -22.89 5.70
CA GLY A 378 -13.97 -22.55 6.22
C GLY A 378 -14.37 -23.29 7.49
N GLU A 379 -15.62 -23.07 7.91
CA GLU A 379 -16.21 -23.74 9.07
C GLU A 379 -16.96 -25.01 8.63
N ILE A 380 -16.88 -26.06 9.44
CA ILE A 380 -17.51 -27.36 9.22
C ILE A 380 -18.72 -27.46 10.17
N PRO A 381 -19.90 -27.90 9.70
CA PRO A 381 -21.03 -28.14 10.58
C PRO A 381 -20.67 -29.14 11.70
N GLU A 382 -21.05 -28.83 12.94
CA GLU A 382 -20.79 -29.70 14.10
C GLU A 382 -21.31 -31.14 13.89
N THR A 383 -22.40 -31.29 13.14
CA THR A 383 -22.98 -32.59 12.73
C THR A 383 -22.03 -33.48 11.94
N LYS A 384 -21.02 -32.91 11.26
CA LYS A 384 -19.96 -33.67 10.59
C LYS A 384 -18.71 -33.84 11.45
N VAL A 385 -18.45 -32.90 12.36
CA VAL A 385 -17.26 -32.92 13.24
C VAL A 385 -17.39 -33.96 14.36
N LEU A 386 -18.57 -34.09 14.98
CA LEU A 386 -18.76 -35.04 16.07
C LEU A 386 -18.54 -36.50 15.64
N PRO A 387 -19.13 -37.00 14.53
CA PRO A 387 -18.86 -38.35 14.05
C PRO A 387 -17.37 -38.57 13.73
N PHE A 388 -16.69 -37.56 13.17
CA PHE A 388 -15.28 -37.62 12.86
C PHE A 388 -14.41 -37.80 14.12
N LEU A 389 -14.67 -37.01 15.17
CA LEU A 389 -13.94 -37.12 16.44
C LEU A 389 -14.23 -38.44 17.16
N GLU A 390 -15.47 -38.92 17.10
CA GLU A 390 -15.83 -40.23 17.64
C GLU A 390 -15.12 -41.37 16.92
N GLU A 391 -14.96 -41.31 15.60
CA GLU A 391 -14.22 -42.31 14.84
C GLU A 391 -12.73 -42.29 15.18
N ILE A 392 -12.10 -41.11 15.31
CA ILE A 392 -10.72 -41.00 15.81
C ILE A 392 -10.62 -41.67 17.18
N LYS A 393 -11.55 -41.39 18.09
CA LYS A 393 -11.56 -41.97 19.43
C LYS A 393 -11.71 -43.50 19.41
N LYS A 394 -12.65 -44.03 18.60
CA LYS A 394 -12.85 -45.48 18.42
C LYS A 394 -11.60 -46.17 17.89
N ILE A 395 -10.92 -45.56 16.90
CA ILE A 395 -9.67 -46.12 16.35
C ILE A 395 -8.57 -46.08 17.41
N LYS A 396 -8.43 -44.95 18.14
CA LYS A 396 -7.48 -44.83 19.24
C LYS A 396 -7.69 -45.90 20.31
N GLU A 397 -8.92 -46.09 20.77
CA GLU A 397 -9.26 -47.06 21.81
C GLU A 397 -9.14 -48.52 21.36
N LYS A 398 -9.42 -48.81 20.09
CA LYS A 398 -9.39 -50.18 19.56
C LYS A 398 -7.98 -50.63 19.16
N TYR A 399 -7.15 -49.73 18.63
CA TYR A 399 -5.89 -50.10 17.98
C TYR A 399 -4.64 -49.42 18.53
N LEU A 400 -4.81 -48.32 19.27
CA LEU A 400 -3.72 -47.49 19.82
C LEU A 400 -3.72 -47.43 21.35
N LYS A 401 -4.40 -48.36 22.03
CA LYS A 401 -4.20 -48.55 23.48
C LYS A 401 -2.72 -48.82 23.73
N LEU A 402 -2.03 -47.76 24.13
CA LEU A 402 -0.72 -47.83 24.76
C LEU A 402 -0.92 -48.65 26.02
N ASN A 403 -0.33 -49.84 26.07
CA ASN A 403 0.00 -50.44 27.36
C ASN A 403 0.92 -49.41 28.04
N VAL A 404 0.37 -48.65 28.98
CA VAL A 404 1.15 -47.93 29.98
C VAL A 404 1.77 -48.97 30.91
#